data_AF-A0A8H5BPZ9-F1
#
_entry.id   AF-A0A8H5BPZ9-F1
#
_cell.length_a   1.000
_cell.length_b   1.000
_cell.length_c   1.000
_cell.angle_alpha   90.00
_cell.angle_beta   90.00
_cell.angle_gamma   90.00
#
_symmetry.space_group_name_H-M   'P 1'
#
loop_
_entity.id
_entity.type
_entity.pdbx_description
1 polymer ?
#
loop_
_entity_poly.entity_id
_entity_poly.type
_entity_poly.pdbx_seq_one_letter_code
_entity_poly.pdbx_strand_id
1 'polypeptide(L)'
;MHIETPSLDPSLPGTLNSPAGKALFYLLHVLPEWVAAAILIVPNTRKAFGTGNFGDYRGWDDSPAEIQKRRDKQERVETGSVIPLRDVVGQPA
;
A
#
# COMPACT_ATOMS: atom_id res chain seq x y z
N MET A 1 -51.47 23.66 16.43
CA MET A 1 -50.26 23.60 15.58
C MET A 1 -49.97 22.13 15.29
N HIS A 2 -50.00 21.72 14.04
CA HIS A 2 -49.64 20.38 13.60
C HIS A 2 -48.17 20.40 13.17
N ILE A 3 -47.34 19.51 13.69
CA ILE A 3 -45.92 19.42 13.34
C ILE A 3 -45.79 18.27 12.35
N GLU A 4 -45.55 18.58 11.08
CA GLU A 4 -45.26 17.58 10.06
C GLU A 4 -43.75 17.41 9.93
N THR A 5 -43.26 16.18 10.10
CA THR A 5 -41.87 15.83 9.81
C THR A 5 -41.70 15.66 8.29
N PRO A 6 -40.73 16.36 7.66
CA PRO A 6 -40.44 16.14 6.24
C PRO A 6 -40.01 14.68 6.00
N SER A 7 -40.32 14.17 4.82
CA SER A 7 -39.95 12.81 4.42
C SER A 7 -38.43 12.63 4.38
N LEU A 8 -37.94 11.40 4.65
CA LEU A 8 -36.51 11.08 4.61
C LEU A 8 -35.91 11.08 3.20
N ASP A 9 -36.71 10.74 2.19
CA ASP A 9 -36.31 10.73 0.78
C ASP A 9 -37.12 11.75 -0.03
N PRO A 10 -36.97 13.05 0.23
CA PRO A 10 -37.66 14.06 -0.57
C PRO A 10 -37.08 14.03 -1.99
N SER A 11 -37.93 13.85 -3.00
CA SER A 11 -37.58 13.92 -4.42
C SER A 11 -37.63 15.35 -4.97
N LEU A 12 -37.46 16.34 -4.08
CA LEU A 12 -37.45 17.75 -4.45
C LEU A 12 -36.27 18.08 -5.36
N PRO A 13 -36.39 19.09 -6.25
CA PRO A 13 -35.28 19.55 -7.06
C PRO A 13 -34.04 19.86 -6.20
N GLY A 14 -32.88 19.33 -6.58
CA GLY A 14 -31.61 19.54 -5.88
C GLY A 14 -31.29 18.54 -4.76
N THR A 15 -32.22 17.68 -4.34
CA THR A 15 -31.93 16.66 -3.30
C THR A 15 -31.15 15.47 -3.83
N LEU A 16 -30.98 15.36 -5.16
CA LEU A 16 -30.27 14.28 -5.85
C LEU A 16 -30.78 12.86 -5.51
N ASN A 17 -31.97 12.76 -4.92
CA ASN A 17 -32.54 11.50 -4.42
C ASN A 17 -33.16 10.61 -5.50
N SER A 18 -33.22 11.05 -6.75
CA SER A 18 -33.63 10.20 -7.86
C SER A 18 -32.60 9.09 -8.10
N PRO A 19 -33.00 7.91 -8.63
CA PRO A 19 -32.05 6.83 -8.93
C PRO A 19 -30.88 7.27 -9.83
N ALA A 20 -31.17 8.11 -10.83
CA ALA A 20 -30.15 8.67 -11.72
C ALA A 20 -29.24 9.68 -11.00
N GLY A 21 -29.79 10.52 -10.11
CA GLY A 21 -29.02 11.48 -9.30
C GLY A 21 -28.05 10.76 -8.35
N LYS A 22 -28.52 9.72 -7.67
CA LYS A 22 -27.69 8.87 -6.82
C LYS A 22 -26.60 8.18 -7.64
N ALA A 23 -26.94 7.60 -8.80
CA ALA A 23 -25.96 6.95 -9.67
C ALA A 23 -24.84 7.91 -10.11
N LEU A 24 -25.18 9.11 -10.58
CA LEU A 24 -24.20 10.12 -10.98
C LEU A 24 -23.32 10.58 -9.81
N PHE A 25 -23.92 10.77 -8.62
CA PHE A 25 -23.16 11.12 -7.43
C PHE A 25 -22.12 10.06 -7.07
N TYR A 26 -22.52 8.80 -6.97
CA TYR A 26 -21.59 7.72 -6.64
C TYR A 26 -20.51 7.51 -7.71
N LEU A 27 -20.87 7.60 -9.00
CA LEU A 27 -19.91 7.40 -10.08
C LEU A 27 -18.90 8.55 -10.23
N LEU A 28 -19.34 9.80 -10.06
CA LEU A 28 -18.49 10.97 -10.31
C LEU A 28 -17.77 11.50 -9.07
N HIS A 29 -18.31 11.28 -7.87
CA HIS A 29 -17.73 11.81 -6.63
C HIS A 29 -17.11 10.71 -5.78
N VAL A 30 -17.84 9.62 -5.53
CA VAL A 30 -17.36 8.58 -4.60
C VAL A 30 -16.35 7.66 -5.29
N LEU A 31 -16.65 7.16 -6.49
CA LEU A 31 -15.81 6.18 -7.17
C LEU A 31 -14.35 6.66 -7.41
N PRO A 32 -14.08 7.92 -7.82
CA PRO A 32 -12.71 8.40 -7.96
C PRO A 32 -11.90 8.38 -6.66
N GLU A 33 -12.51 8.70 -5.53
CA GLU A 33 -11.85 8.65 -4.22
C GLU A 33 -11.45 7.21 -3.86
N TRP A 34 -12.34 6.26 -4.13
CA TRP A 34 -12.06 4.84 -3.92
C TRP A 34 -10.98 4.31 -4.86
N VAL A 35 -10.97 4.75 -6.12
CA VAL A 35 -9.91 4.40 -7.07
C VAL A 35 -8.56 4.96 -6.63
N ALA A 36 -8.52 6.21 -6.16
CA ALA A 36 -7.29 6.81 -5.62
C ALA A 36 -6.79 6.04 -4.38
N ALA A 37 -7.67 5.69 -3.45
CA ALA A 37 -7.32 4.87 -2.29
C ALA A 37 -6.80 3.48 -2.70
N ALA A 38 -7.45 2.83 -3.68
CA ALA A 38 -7.00 1.54 -4.19
C ALA A 38 -5.60 1.64 -4.83
N ILE A 39 -5.33 2.69 -5.62
CA ILE A 39 -4.00 2.90 -6.22
C ILE A 39 -2.91 3.10 -5.15
N LEU A 40 -3.25 3.65 -3.99
CA LEU A 40 -2.28 3.83 -2.90
C LEU A 40 -2.06 2.54 -2.09
N ILE A 41 -3.10 1.71 -1.92
CA ILE A 41 -3.07 0.54 -1.01
C ILE A 41 -2.67 -0.74 -1.75
N VAL A 42 -3.16 -0.94 -2.97
CA VAL A 42 -2.99 -2.18 -3.74
C VAL A 42 -1.54 -2.47 -4.16
N PRO A 43 -0.77 -1.51 -4.70
CA PRO A 43 0.59 -1.83 -5.08
C PRO A 43 1.42 -2.14 -3.84
N ASN A 44 2.07 -3.31 -3.87
CA ASN A 44 3.06 -3.66 -2.87
C ASN A 44 4.30 -2.79 -3.11
N THR A 45 4.30 -1.61 -2.49
CA THR A 45 5.41 -0.64 -2.56
C THR A 45 6.73 -1.26 -2.13
N ARG A 46 6.72 -2.23 -1.22
CA ARG A 46 7.94 -2.96 -0.83
C ARG A 46 8.52 -3.77 -1.98
N LYS A 47 7.68 -4.45 -2.76
CA LYS A 47 8.12 -5.20 -3.94
C LYS A 47 8.52 -4.25 -5.08
N ALA A 48 7.74 -3.20 -5.31
CA ALA A 48 7.98 -2.26 -6.41
C ALA A 48 9.29 -1.47 -6.23
N PHE A 49 9.62 -1.08 -5.00
CA PHE A 49 10.79 -0.26 -4.68
C PHE A 49 11.90 -1.02 -3.94
N GLY A 50 11.78 -2.35 -3.78
CA GLY A 50 12.79 -3.19 -3.13
C GLY A 50 13.04 -2.85 -1.65
N THR A 51 12.13 -2.10 -1.00
CA THR A 51 12.31 -1.68 0.39
C THR A 51 12.12 -2.86 1.33
N GLY A 52 13.10 -3.11 2.22
CA GLY A 52 13.00 -4.16 3.24
C GLY A 52 11.83 -3.94 4.22
N ASN A 53 11.64 -4.86 5.18
CA ASN A 53 10.53 -4.80 6.14
C ASN A 53 10.44 -3.50 6.96
N PHE A 54 11.53 -2.75 7.03
CA PHE A 54 11.63 -1.49 7.73
C PHE A 54 11.85 -0.28 6.80
N GLY A 55 11.75 -0.45 5.48
CA GLY A 55 12.15 0.56 4.51
C GLY A 55 13.56 0.32 3.97
N ASP A 56 13.88 0.91 2.81
CA ASP A 56 15.26 1.03 2.36
C ASP A 56 15.90 2.24 3.06
N TYR A 57 16.79 2.00 4.02
CA TYR A 57 17.51 3.07 4.74
C TYR A 57 18.78 3.51 4.02
N ARG A 58 18.95 3.14 2.75
CA ARG A 58 20.09 3.58 1.96
C ARG A 58 19.93 5.06 1.63
N GLY A 59 20.76 5.87 2.27
CA GLY A 59 20.88 7.30 1.94
C GLY A 59 21.54 7.56 0.58
N TRP A 60 22.11 6.53 -0.04
CA TRP A 60 22.87 6.59 -1.29
C TRP A 60 22.70 5.29 -2.08
N ASP A 61 22.59 5.41 -3.39
CA ASP A 61 22.60 4.25 -4.29
C ASP A 61 24.00 3.62 -4.33
N ASP A 62 24.05 2.30 -4.28
CA ASP A 62 25.31 1.58 -4.29
C ASP A 62 25.94 1.57 -5.69
N SER A 63 27.27 1.64 -5.72
CA SER A 63 28.02 1.48 -6.95
C SER A 63 27.86 0.06 -7.54
N PRO A 64 28.06 -0.14 -8.85
CA PRO A 64 27.96 -1.47 -9.48
C PRO A 64 28.84 -2.54 -8.82
N ALA A 65 30.01 -2.15 -8.30
CA ALA A 65 30.92 -3.04 -7.60
C ALA A 65 30.37 -3.51 -6.24
N GLU A 66 29.68 -2.63 -5.50
CA GLU A 66 29.06 -2.95 -4.21
C GLU A 66 27.82 -3.83 -4.38
N ILE A 67 27.08 -3.65 -5.48
CA ILE A 67 25.98 -4.55 -5.86
C ILE A 67 26.51 -5.96 -6.10
N GLN A 68 27.60 -6.12 -6.86
CA GLN A 68 28.19 -7.43 -7.13
C GLN A 68 28.67 -8.10 -5.84
N LYS A 69 29.38 -7.37 -4.98
CA LYS A 69 29.87 -7.89 -3.70
C LYS A 69 28.74 -8.41 -2.79
N ARG A 70 27.55 -7.80 -2.86
CA ARG A 70 26.38 -8.27 -2.09
C ARG A 70 25.73 -9.49 -2.71
N ARG A 71 25.64 -9.57 -4.03
CA ARG A 71 25.16 -10.76 -4.74
C ARG A 71 26.06 -11.96 -4.41
N ASP A 72 27.37 -11.78 -4.51
CA ASP A 72 28.35 -12.82 -4.17
C ASP A 72 28.21 -13.25 -2.69
N LYS A 73 27.93 -12.30 -1.78
CA LYS A 73 27.70 -12.61 -0.36
C LYS A 73 26.40 -13.39 -0.16
N GLN A 74 25.33 -13.07 -0.90
CA GLN A 74 24.06 -13.79 -0.85
C GLN A 74 24.21 -15.21 -1.40
N GLU A 75 24.90 -15.38 -2.54
CA GLU A 75 25.20 -16.69 -3.13
C GLU A 75 26.04 -17.55 -2.19
N ARG A 76 27.03 -16.98 -1.49
CA ARG A 76 27.82 -17.71 -0.49
C ARG A 76 27.00 -18.18 0.71
N VAL A 77 26.00 -17.42 1.12
CA VAL A 77 25.08 -17.80 2.20
C VAL A 77 24.10 -18.88 1.71
N GLU A 78 23.58 -18.75 0.49
CA GLU A 78 22.66 -19.73 -0.12
C GLU A 78 23.34 -21.07 -0.41
N THR A 79 24.60 -21.04 -0.83
CA THR A 79 25.44 -22.24 -1.02
C THR A 79 25.86 -22.86 0.33
N GLY A 80 25.49 -22.26 1.47
CA GLY A 80 25.84 -22.74 2.80
C GLY A 80 27.33 -22.59 3.16
N SER A 81 28.10 -21.86 2.35
CA SER A 81 29.53 -21.63 2.56
C SER A 81 29.81 -20.65 3.71
N VAL A 82 28.83 -19.82 4.08
CA VAL A 82 28.96 -18.83 5.16
C VAL A 82 27.72 -18.88 6.03
N ILE A 83 27.91 -19.22 7.32
CA ILE A 83 26.85 -19.21 8.33
C ILE A 83 26.49 -17.75 8.63
N PRO A 84 25.20 -17.35 8.56
CA PRO A 84 24.82 -15.98 8.85
C PRO A 84 25.03 -15.71 10.35
N LEU A 85 25.58 -14.53 10.68
CA LEU A 85 25.99 -14.14 12.04
C LEU A 85 24.90 -14.33 13.12
N ARG A 86 23.62 -14.24 12.74
CA ARG A 86 22.48 -14.52 13.63
C ARG A 86 22.46 -15.95 14.18
N ASP A 87 23.00 -16.91 13.43
CA ASP A 87 23.04 -18.32 13.81
C ASP A 87 24.28 -18.63 14.67
N VAL A 88 25.29 -17.75 14.66
CA VAL A 88 26.53 -17.88 15.47
C VAL A 88 26.32 -17.42 16.92
N VAL A 89 25.41 -16.47 17.15
CA VAL A 89 25.16 -15.87 18.48
C VAL A 89 24.15 -16.66 19.32
N GLY A 90 23.48 -17.66 18.74
CA GLY A 90 22.40 -18.42 19.38
C GLY A 90 22.78 -19.75 20.03
N GLN A 91 24.06 -20.14 20.05
CA GLN A 91 24.48 -21.44 20.58
C GLN A 91 25.03 -21.27 22.01
N PRO A 92 24.26 -21.62 23.07
CA PRO A 92 24.82 -21.66 24.41
C PRO A 92 25.89 -22.75 24.47
N ALA A 93 26.99 -22.43 25.17
CA ALA A 93 28.15 -23.30 25.39
C ALA A 93 27.78 -24.61 26.10
#